data_AF-A0A9D4VIY7-F1
#
_entry.id   AF-A0A9D4VIY7-F1
#
_cell.length_a   1.000
_cell.length_b   1.000
_cell.length_c   1.000
_cell.angle_alpha   90.00
_cell.angle_beta   90.00
_cell.angle_gamma   90.00
#
_symmetry.space_group_name_H-M   'P 1'
#
loop_
_entity.id
_entity.type
_entity.pdbx_description
1 polymer ?
#
loop_
_entity_poly.entity_id
_entity_poly.type
_entity_poly.pdbx_seq_one_letter_code
_entity_poly.pdbx_strand_id
1 'polypeptide(L)'
;MDKVVEEVEKVKKEWNEAYSKTQDQIKAIGEYGKSGRSKEDENNSLSRLNGIAQDGLALLSSLHFNLDLHAPQLPTQQEVDSATELLQSWKTLTQNLRMSLRNANLQAKANLRKAAQEERELLLGGGEESTVRRRNLQTKAGMTSAAESITESLRRTRQLMVQEVERNTSTLMTLGR
;
A
#
# COMPACT_ATOMS: atom_id res chain seq x y z
N MET A 1 3.32 -39.23 1.04
CA MET A 1 3.78 -39.33 -0.36
C MET A 1 5.28 -39.09 -0.35
N ASP A 2 5.94 -38.94 -1.50
CA ASP A 2 7.29 -38.38 -1.53
C ASP A 2 7.25 -36.95 -0.98
N LYS A 3 8.17 -36.61 -0.05
CA LYS A 3 8.22 -35.31 0.61
C LYS A 3 8.46 -34.17 -0.39
N VAL A 4 9.21 -34.43 -1.46
CA VAL A 4 9.48 -33.44 -2.52
C VAL A 4 8.20 -33.10 -3.28
N VAL A 5 7.38 -34.11 -3.60
CA VAL A 5 6.12 -33.94 -4.33
C VAL A 5 5.13 -33.11 -3.49
N GLU A 6 5.06 -33.35 -2.18
CA GLU A 6 4.20 -32.56 -1.27
C GLU A 6 4.61 -31.08 -1.21
N GLU A 7 5.91 -30.79 -1.13
CA GLU A 7 6.42 -29.41 -1.15
C GLU A 7 6.19 -28.72 -2.50
N VAL A 8 6.36 -29.43 -3.63
CA VAL A 8 6.08 -28.89 -4.96
C VAL A 8 4.59 -28.54 -5.11
N GLU A 9 3.68 -29.39 -4.65
CA GLU A 9 2.25 -29.10 -4.69
C GLU A 9 1.85 -27.93 -3.79
N LYS A 10 2.51 -27.78 -2.64
CA LYS A 10 2.33 -26.63 -1.75
C LYS A 10 2.81 -25.34 -2.43
N VAL A 11 4.00 -25.34 -3.02
CA VAL A 11 4.55 -24.18 -3.75
C VAL A 11 3.63 -23.77 -4.90
N LYS A 12 3.06 -24.73 -5.65
CA LYS A 12 2.08 -24.43 -6.72
C LYS A 12 0.82 -23.74 -6.18
N LYS A 13 0.26 -24.22 -5.06
CA LYS A 13 -0.93 -23.62 -4.44
C LYS A 13 -0.66 -22.20 -3.95
N GLU A 14 0.44 -22.02 -3.22
CA GLU A 14 0.86 -20.71 -2.70
C GLU A 14 1.12 -19.72 -3.84
N TRP A 15 1.72 -20.17 -4.94
CA TRP A 15 2.00 -19.33 -6.11
C TRP A 15 0.71 -18.86 -6.77
N ASN A 16 -0.27 -19.75 -6.98
CA ASN A 16 -1.56 -19.39 -7.55
C ASN A 16 -2.33 -18.39 -6.68
N GLU A 17 -2.31 -18.58 -5.36
CA GLU A 17 -2.96 -17.65 -4.43
C GLU A 17 -2.26 -16.29 -4.42
N ALA A 18 -0.92 -16.27 -4.34
CA ALA A 18 -0.12 -15.06 -4.40
C ALA A 18 -0.32 -14.31 -5.74
N TYR A 19 -0.43 -15.05 -6.85
CA TYR A 19 -0.65 -14.50 -8.18
C TYR A 19 -2.01 -13.79 -8.26
N SER A 20 -3.09 -14.45 -7.82
CA SER A 20 -4.43 -13.86 -7.79
C SER A 20 -4.47 -12.59 -6.93
N LYS A 21 -3.93 -12.65 -5.71
CA LYS A 21 -3.89 -11.49 -4.80
C LYS A 21 -3.10 -10.32 -5.41
N THR A 22 -1.94 -10.61 -6.01
CA THR A 22 -1.11 -9.57 -6.67
C THR A 22 -1.84 -8.96 -7.86
N GLN A 23 -2.56 -9.77 -8.63
CA GLN A 23 -3.35 -9.29 -9.76
C GLN A 23 -4.48 -8.38 -9.32
N ASP A 24 -5.22 -8.74 -8.26
CA ASP A 24 -6.31 -7.92 -7.73
C ASP A 24 -5.79 -6.60 -7.15
N GLN A 25 -4.63 -6.64 -6.50
CA GLN A 25 -3.95 -5.45 -6.04
C GLN A 25 -3.56 -4.51 -7.20
N ILE A 26 -3.06 -5.04 -8.31
CA ILE A 26 -2.74 -4.27 -9.51
C ILE A 26 -4.00 -3.64 -10.12
N LYS A 27 -5.13 -4.35 -10.15
CA LYS A 27 -6.42 -3.79 -10.59
C LYS A 27 -6.84 -2.63 -9.69
N ALA A 28 -6.74 -2.80 -8.37
CA ALA A 28 -7.06 -1.75 -7.41
C ALA A 28 -6.21 -0.48 -7.60
N ILE A 29 -4.92 -0.63 -7.97
CA ILE A 29 -4.05 0.47 -8.37
C ILE A 29 -4.57 1.16 -9.64
N GLY A 30 -4.93 0.42 -10.69
CA GLY A 30 -5.44 0.99 -11.94
C GLY A 30 -6.75 1.79 -11.79
N GLU A 31 -7.53 1.46 -10.76
CA GLU A 31 -8.76 2.17 -10.38
C GLU A 31 -8.52 3.33 -9.41
N TYR A 32 -7.29 3.49 -8.91
CA TYR A 32 -6.97 4.57 -8.00
C TYR A 32 -7.17 5.94 -8.68
N GLY A 33 -7.80 6.87 -7.97
CA GLY A 33 -8.08 8.22 -8.47
C GLY A 33 -9.24 8.34 -9.45
N LYS A 34 -10.00 7.27 -9.74
CA LYS A 34 -11.24 7.39 -10.53
C LYS A 34 -12.33 8.10 -9.71
N SER A 35 -12.99 9.08 -10.33
CA SER A 35 -14.13 9.82 -9.76
C SER A 35 -15.25 8.83 -9.37
N GLY A 36 -15.53 8.71 -8.07
CA GLY A 36 -16.59 7.81 -7.55
C GLY A 36 -16.13 6.83 -6.47
N ARG A 37 -14.83 6.69 -6.20
CA ARG A 37 -14.35 6.00 -5.00
C ARG A 37 -14.66 6.85 -3.76
N SER A 38 -15.28 6.23 -2.76
CA SER A 38 -15.64 6.87 -1.50
C SER A 38 -14.37 7.29 -0.77
N LYS A 39 -14.39 8.35 0.05
CA LYS A 39 -13.24 8.72 0.90
C LYS A 39 -12.78 7.59 1.85
N GLU A 40 -13.63 6.58 2.06
CA GLU A 40 -13.31 5.36 2.82
C GLU A 40 -12.43 4.38 2.01
N ASP A 41 -12.46 4.43 0.68
CA ASP A 41 -11.58 3.65 -0.22
C ASP A 41 -10.16 4.26 -0.32
N GLU A 42 -9.97 5.49 0.17
CA GLU A 42 -8.65 6.14 0.32
C GLU A 42 -7.86 5.62 1.53
N ASN A 43 -8.38 4.65 2.29
CA ASN A 43 -7.68 4.02 3.41
C ASN A 43 -6.35 3.36 3.00
N ASN A 44 -6.18 3.07 1.70
CA ASN A 44 -4.90 2.62 1.15
C ASN A 44 -4.34 3.68 0.21
N SER A 45 -3.33 4.42 0.70
CA SER A 45 -2.54 5.30 -0.17
C SER A 45 -2.01 4.52 -1.37
N LEU A 46 -1.90 5.19 -2.52
CA LEU A 46 -1.28 4.61 -3.72
C LEU A 46 0.12 4.02 -3.43
N SER A 47 0.85 4.61 -2.49
CA SER A 47 2.14 4.09 -2.02
C SER A 47 2.01 2.75 -1.31
N ARG A 48 1.03 2.59 -0.41
CA ARG A 48 0.75 1.32 0.26
C ARG A 48 0.30 0.25 -0.73
N LEU A 49 -0.57 0.62 -1.67
CA LEU A 49 -1.03 -0.33 -2.69
C LEU A 49 0.13 -0.87 -3.51
N ASN A 50 1.06 0.00 -3.91
CA ASN A 50 2.29 -0.37 -4.61
C ASN A 50 3.22 -1.23 -3.76
N GLY A 51 3.40 -0.91 -2.47
CA GLY A 51 4.21 -1.73 -1.56
C GLY A 51 3.72 -3.18 -1.55
N ILE A 52 2.42 -3.39 -1.31
CA ILE A 52 1.81 -4.72 -1.30
C ILE A 52 1.97 -5.44 -2.64
N ALA A 53 1.83 -4.73 -3.77
CA ALA A 53 2.01 -5.32 -5.09
C ALA A 53 3.47 -5.74 -5.35
N GLN A 54 4.45 -4.96 -4.88
CA GLN A 54 5.88 -5.31 -4.97
C GLN A 54 6.22 -6.49 -4.06
N ASP A 55 5.68 -6.54 -2.85
CA ASP A 55 5.83 -7.67 -1.94
C ASP A 55 5.25 -8.96 -2.55
N GLY A 56 4.09 -8.87 -3.20
CA GLY A 56 3.49 -9.97 -3.95
C GLY A 56 4.37 -10.46 -5.10
N LEU A 57 4.97 -9.54 -5.88
CA LEU A 57 5.93 -9.89 -6.93
C LEU A 57 7.22 -10.53 -6.39
N ALA A 58 7.69 -10.09 -5.22
CA ALA A 58 8.84 -10.69 -4.54
C ALA A 58 8.52 -12.12 -4.07
N LEU A 59 7.34 -12.33 -3.48
CA LEU A 59 6.85 -13.65 -3.08
C LEU A 59 6.76 -14.61 -4.29
N LEU A 60 6.17 -14.17 -5.40
CA LEU A 60 6.11 -14.96 -6.64
C LEU A 60 7.50 -15.35 -7.16
N SER A 61 8.48 -14.45 -7.01
CA SER A 61 9.87 -14.73 -7.41
C SER A 61 10.53 -15.76 -6.49
N SER A 62 10.27 -15.70 -5.18
CA SER A 62 10.76 -16.73 -4.24
C SER A 62 10.13 -18.10 -4.46
N LEU A 63 8.84 -18.16 -4.79
CA LEU A 63 8.13 -19.40 -5.08
C LEU A 63 8.59 -20.01 -6.42
N HIS A 64 8.89 -19.17 -7.41
CA HIS A 64 9.55 -19.60 -8.64
C HIS A 64 10.91 -20.26 -8.36
N PHE A 65 11.75 -19.64 -7.53
CA PHE A 65 13.02 -20.22 -7.09
C PHE A 65 12.84 -21.54 -6.33
N ASN A 66 11.85 -21.63 -5.43
CA ASN A 66 11.58 -22.87 -4.70
C ASN A 66 11.16 -24.01 -5.63
N LEU A 67 10.32 -23.73 -6.63
CA LEU A 67 9.95 -24.74 -7.62
C LEU A 67 11.16 -25.17 -8.46
N ASP A 68 12.04 -24.24 -8.85
CA ASP A 68 13.28 -24.53 -9.58
C ASP A 68 14.24 -25.41 -8.77
N LEU A 69 14.31 -25.19 -7.46
CA LEU A 69 15.11 -26.00 -6.55
C LEU A 69 14.58 -27.44 -6.41
N HIS A 70 13.26 -27.61 -6.35
CA HIS A 70 12.63 -28.91 -6.12
C HIS A 70 12.34 -29.70 -7.40
N ALA A 71 12.21 -29.04 -8.56
CA ALA A 71 11.88 -29.69 -9.82
C ALA A 71 12.83 -30.85 -10.19
N PRO A 72 14.17 -30.73 -10.06
CA PRO A 72 15.09 -31.83 -10.39
C PRO A 72 15.02 -33.02 -9.42
N GLN A 73 14.41 -32.83 -8.24
CA GLN A 73 14.32 -33.84 -7.18
C GLN A 73 13.03 -34.67 -7.29
N LEU A 74 12.20 -34.42 -8.31
CA LEU A 74 10.96 -35.15 -8.52
C LEU A 74 11.25 -36.60 -8.94
N PRO A 75 10.42 -37.56 -8.50
CA PRO A 75 10.68 -39.00 -8.66
C PRO A 75 10.60 -39.49 -10.11
N THR A 76 9.89 -38.79 -10.99
CA THR A 76 9.73 -39.19 -12.40
C THR A 76 10.17 -38.09 -13.36
N GLN A 77 10.77 -38.49 -14.49
CA GLN A 77 11.19 -37.54 -15.53
C GLN A 77 10.00 -36.74 -16.08
N GLN A 78 8.84 -37.36 -16.21
CA GLN A 78 7.62 -36.67 -16.65
C GLN A 78 7.22 -35.54 -15.69
N GLU A 79 7.34 -35.77 -14.38
CA GLU A 79 7.07 -34.73 -13.37
C GLU A 79 8.10 -33.61 -13.45
N VAL A 80 9.39 -33.94 -13.62
CA VAL A 80 10.47 -32.96 -13.84
C VAL A 80 10.14 -32.08 -15.06
N ASP A 81 9.83 -32.70 -16.20
CA ASP A 81 9.51 -31.99 -17.44
C ASP A 81 8.30 -31.07 -17.24
N SER A 82 7.23 -31.58 -16.61
CA SER A 82 6.04 -30.77 -16.29
C SER A 82 6.34 -29.57 -15.38
N ALA A 83 7.23 -29.73 -14.39
CA ALA A 83 7.63 -28.66 -13.50
C ALA A 83 8.48 -27.61 -14.23
N THR A 84 9.34 -28.03 -15.17
CA THR A 84 10.12 -27.10 -15.99
C THR A 84 9.28 -26.27 -16.96
N GLU A 85 8.26 -26.86 -17.58
CA GLU A 85 7.29 -26.12 -18.39
C GLU A 85 6.53 -25.10 -17.55
N LEU A 86 6.13 -25.50 -16.34
CA LEU A 86 5.43 -24.65 -15.38
C LEU A 86 6.32 -23.48 -14.93
N LEU A 87 7.62 -23.68 -14.70
CA LEU A 87 8.59 -22.62 -14.42
C LEU A 87 8.68 -21.58 -15.54
N GLN A 88 8.63 -22.00 -16.82
CA GLN A 88 8.60 -21.06 -17.95
C GLN A 88 7.29 -20.27 -18.00
N SER A 89 6.17 -20.94 -17.72
CA SER A 89 4.86 -20.27 -17.65
C SER A 89 4.84 -19.21 -16.54
N TRP A 90 5.34 -19.52 -15.35
CA TRP A 90 5.40 -18.62 -14.20
C TRP A 90 6.30 -17.42 -14.45
N LYS A 91 7.43 -17.62 -15.14
CA LYS A 91 8.32 -16.53 -15.57
C LYS A 91 7.59 -15.55 -16.46
N THR A 92 6.85 -16.05 -17.45
CA THR A 92 6.07 -15.24 -18.39
C THR A 92 4.95 -14.48 -17.67
N LEU A 93 4.21 -15.18 -16.80
CA LEU A 93 3.12 -14.59 -16.01
C LEU A 93 3.62 -13.50 -15.06
N THR A 94 4.76 -13.71 -14.40
CA THR A 94 5.37 -12.71 -13.51
C THR A 94 5.86 -11.48 -14.28
N GLN A 95 6.43 -11.67 -15.48
CA GLN A 95 6.78 -10.56 -16.36
C GLN A 95 5.54 -9.76 -16.80
N ASN A 96 4.45 -10.45 -17.16
CA ASN A 96 3.18 -9.81 -17.52
C ASN A 96 2.59 -9.02 -16.34
N LEU A 97 2.68 -9.53 -15.11
CA LEU A 97 2.27 -8.78 -13.93
C LEU A 97 3.12 -7.52 -13.73
N ARG A 98 4.44 -7.58 -13.93
CA ARG A 98 5.32 -6.38 -13.84
C ARG A 98 4.92 -5.32 -14.85
N MET A 99 4.63 -5.71 -16.09
CA MET A 99 4.13 -4.78 -17.12
C MET A 99 2.76 -4.21 -16.73
N SER A 100 1.86 -5.06 -16.24
CA SER A 100 0.52 -4.66 -15.78
C SER A 100 0.58 -3.68 -14.61
N LEU A 101 1.48 -3.89 -13.65
CA LEU A 101 1.72 -2.98 -12.53
C LEU A 101 2.23 -1.61 -13.02
N ARG A 102 3.14 -1.59 -14.02
CA ARG A 102 3.60 -0.34 -14.63
C ARG A 102 2.46 0.41 -15.31
N ASN A 103 1.62 -0.30 -16.06
CA ASN A 103 0.46 0.28 -16.74
C ASN A 103 -0.60 0.80 -15.75
N ALA A 104 -0.91 0.03 -14.71
CA ALA A 104 -1.82 0.44 -13.64
C ALA A 104 -1.32 1.70 -12.93
N ASN A 105 -0.02 1.82 -12.67
CA ASN A 105 0.57 3.03 -12.10
C ASN A 105 0.47 4.25 -13.03
N LEU A 106 0.65 4.06 -14.33
CA LEU A 106 0.46 5.13 -15.30
C LEU A 106 -1.01 5.57 -15.36
N GLN A 107 -1.94 4.62 -15.31
CA GLN A 107 -3.38 4.88 -15.26
C GLN A 107 -3.77 5.62 -13.98
N ALA A 108 -3.30 5.18 -12.81
CA ALA A 108 -3.52 5.86 -11.54
C ALA A 108 -3.05 7.32 -11.58
N LYS A 109 -1.87 7.58 -12.15
CA LYS A 109 -1.35 8.94 -12.34
C LYS A 109 -2.23 9.76 -13.29
N ALA A 110 -2.72 9.16 -14.36
CA ALA A 110 -3.63 9.83 -15.29
C ALA A 110 -4.96 10.18 -14.61
N ASN A 111 -5.54 9.24 -13.86
CA ASN A 111 -6.79 9.44 -13.12
C ASN A 111 -6.64 10.57 -12.09
N LEU A 112 -5.55 10.57 -11.31
CA LEU A 112 -5.28 11.64 -10.34
C LEU A 112 -5.12 13.01 -10.99
N ARG A 113 -4.44 13.09 -12.14
CA ARG A 113 -4.33 14.35 -12.89
C ARG A 113 -5.69 14.83 -13.38
N LYS A 114 -6.51 13.92 -13.90
CA LYS A 114 -7.86 14.23 -14.37
C LYS A 114 -8.74 14.72 -13.23
N ALA A 115 -8.75 14.02 -12.10
CA ALA A 115 -9.50 14.41 -10.91
C ALA A 115 -9.05 15.78 -10.37
N ALA A 116 -7.75 16.06 -10.39
CA ALA A 116 -7.21 17.37 -9.99
C ALA A 116 -7.61 18.50 -10.96
N GLN A 117 -7.69 18.21 -12.26
CA GLN A 117 -8.18 19.15 -13.27
C GLN A 117 -9.67 19.44 -13.08
N GLU A 118 -10.48 18.40 -12.93
CA GLU A 118 -11.92 18.52 -12.67
C GLU A 118 -12.21 19.33 -11.38
N GLU A 119 -11.48 19.06 -10.29
CA GLU A 119 -11.59 19.83 -9.05
C GLU A 119 -11.20 21.30 -9.26
N ARG A 120 -10.14 21.56 -10.04
CA ARG A 120 -9.71 22.94 -10.35
C ARG A 120 -10.75 23.69 -11.17
N GLU A 121 -11.32 23.05 -12.20
CA GLU A 121 -12.39 23.61 -13.01
C GLU A 121 -13.62 23.92 -12.15
N LEU A 122 -14.02 22.98 -11.27
CA LEU A 122 -15.11 23.19 -10.33
C LEU A 122 -14.86 24.41 -9.42
N LEU A 123 -13.64 24.57 -8.90
CA LEU A 123 -13.31 25.69 -8.00
C LEU A 123 -13.26 27.06 -8.70
N LEU A 124 -12.89 27.07 -9.98
CA LEU A 124 -12.83 28.28 -10.81
C LEU A 124 -14.20 28.62 -11.44
N GLY A 125 -15.16 27.69 -11.39
CA GLY A 125 -16.53 27.92 -11.83
C GLY A 125 -17.27 28.98 -11.03
N GLY A 126 -18.26 29.62 -11.68
CA GLY A 126 -19.15 30.61 -11.07
C GLY A 126 -20.44 30.04 -10.46
N GLY A 127 -20.63 28.72 -10.46
CA GLY A 127 -21.88 28.07 -10.04
C GLY A 127 -22.04 27.93 -8.53
N GLU A 128 -23.25 27.57 -8.10
CA GLU A 128 -23.57 27.31 -6.68
C GLU A 128 -22.68 26.20 -6.11
N GLU A 129 -22.45 25.13 -6.86
CA GLU A 129 -21.55 24.03 -6.48
C GLU A 129 -20.13 24.50 -6.17
N SER A 130 -19.58 25.40 -6.99
CA SER A 130 -18.27 26.03 -6.80
C SER A 130 -18.19 26.86 -5.52
N THR A 131 -19.27 27.57 -5.17
CA THR A 131 -19.33 28.38 -3.94
C THR A 131 -19.43 27.50 -2.69
N VAL A 132 -20.27 26.47 -2.71
CA VAL A 132 -20.41 25.49 -1.62
C VAL A 132 -19.09 24.75 -1.41
N ARG A 133 -18.42 24.32 -2.49
CA ARG A 133 -17.13 23.64 -2.41
C ARG A 133 -16.05 24.52 -1.76
N ARG A 134 -15.91 25.78 -2.18
CA ARG A 134 -14.96 26.74 -1.57
C ARG A 134 -15.24 26.97 -0.09
N ARG A 135 -16.51 27.16 0.30
CA ARG A 135 -16.91 27.30 1.70
C ARG A 135 -16.52 26.06 2.51
N ASN A 136 -16.81 24.87 2.00
CA ASN A 136 -16.46 23.61 2.69
C ASN A 136 -14.94 23.44 2.86
N LEU A 137 -14.14 23.84 1.86
CA LEU A 137 -12.68 23.84 1.98
C LEU A 137 -12.20 24.84 3.03
N GLN A 138 -12.77 26.04 3.07
CA GLN A 138 -12.44 27.05 4.08
C GLN A 138 -12.76 26.57 5.50
N THR A 139 -13.94 25.97 5.72
CA THR A 139 -14.32 25.40 7.02
C THR A 139 -13.35 24.30 7.44
N LYS A 140 -12.97 23.41 6.52
CA LYS A 140 -11.98 22.36 6.80
C LYS A 140 -10.61 22.95 7.18
N ALA A 141 -10.11 23.93 6.44
CA ALA A 141 -8.85 24.60 6.76
C ALA A 141 -8.90 25.26 8.15
N GLY A 142 -10.02 25.90 8.50
CA GLY A 142 -10.23 26.47 9.83
C GLY A 142 -10.22 25.40 10.94
N MET A 143 -10.88 24.26 10.72
CA MET A 143 -10.86 23.16 11.69
C MET A 143 -9.46 22.56 11.86
N THR A 144 -8.70 22.37 10.77
CA THR A 144 -7.31 21.88 10.85
C THR A 144 -6.42 22.84 11.61
N SER A 145 -6.49 24.14 11.33
CA SER A 145 -5.71 25.16 12.05
C SER A 145 -6.08 25.22 13.54
N ALA A 146 -7.36 25.07 13.88
CA ALA A 146 -7.80 24.99 15.27
C ALA A 146 -7.24 23.73 15.97
N ALA A 147 -7.27 22.58 15.30
CA ALA A 147 -6.72 21.34 15.82
C ALA A 147 -5.20 21.40 16.03
N GLU A 148 -4.47 22.04 15.11
CA GLU A 148 -3.03 22.30 15.25
C GLU A 148 -2.73 23.17 16.47
N SER A 149 -3.46 24.28 16.63
CA SER A 149 -3.31 25.18 17.78
C SER A 149 -3.56 24.46 19.11
N ILE A 150 -4.61 23.63 19.18
CA ILE A 150 -4.90 22.80 20.36
C ILE A 150 -3.76 21.82 20.60
N THR A 151 -3.30 21.10 19.58
CA THR A 151 -2.22 20.11 19.71
C THR A 151 -0.90 20.76 20.15
N GLU A 152 -0.60 21.95 19.64
CA GLU A 152 0.58 22.72 20.03
C GLU A 152 0.46 23.27 21.46
N SER A 153 -0.73 23.72 21.87
CA SER A 153 -0.98 24.12 23.25
C SER A 153 -0.77 22.96 24.22
N LEU A 154 -1.31 21.77 23.91
CA LEU A 154 -1.11 20.56 24.70
C LEU A 154 0.35 20.13 24.76
N ARG A 155 1.10 20.25 23.65
CA ARG A 155 2.54 19.98 23.61
C ARG A 155 3.30 20.93 24.54
N ARG A 156 3.00 22.22 24.52
CA ARG A 156 3.61 23.22 25.42
C ARG A 156 3.29 22.92 26.88
N THR A 157 2.04 22.62 27.20
CA THR A 157 1.64 22.26 28.58
C THR A 157 2.36 21.00 29.05
N ARG A 158 2.49 19.97 28.20
CA ARG A 158 3.28 18.77 28.52
C ARG A 158 4.74 19.12 28.84
N GLN A 159 5.37 20.00 28.05
CA GLN A 159 6.76 20.41 28.29
C GLN A 159 6.92 21.15 29.63
N LEU A 160 5.99 22.04 29.97
CA LEU A 160 6.00 22.75 31.26
C LEU A 160 5.82 21.79 32.43
N MET A 161 4.89 20.83 32.34
CA MET A 161 4.71 19.82 33.40
C MET A 161 5.97 18.97 33.61
N VAL A 162 6.66 18.58 32.53
CA VAL A 162 7.93 17.83 32.64
C VAL A 162 8.98 18.66 33.35
N GLN A 163 9.13 19.94 33.00
CA GLN A 163 10.06 20.85 33.68
C GLN A 163 9.71 21.03 35.16
N GLU A 164 8.43 21.10 35.51
CA GLU A 164 7.99 21.25 36.90
C GLU A 164 8.27 20.00 37.72
N VAL A 165 8.07 18.80 37.15
CA VAL A 165 8.45 17.53 37.78
C VAL A 165 9.96 17.43 37.97
N GLU A 166 10.76 17.78 36.96
CA GLU A 166 12.23 17.81 37.06
C GLU A 166 12.69 18.80 38.13
N ARG A 167 12.10 20.00 38.17
CA ARG A 167 12.39 21.01 39.18
C ARG A 167 12.04 20.51 40.58
N ASN A 168 10.85 19.96 40.78
CA ASN A 168 10.41 19.43 42.08
C ASN A 168 11.31 18.28 42.56
N THR A 169 11.69 17.38 41.64
CA THR A 169 12.64 16.29 41.93
C THR A 169 14.00 16.84 42.34
N SER A 170 14.53 17.84 41.63
CA SER A 170 15.80 18.47 41.96
C SER A 170 15.78 19.15 43.34
N THR A 171 14.69 19.86 43.68
CA THR A 171 14.54 20.48 44.99
C THR A 171 14.44 19.46 46.12
N LEU A 172 13.73 18.34 45.90
CA LEU A 172 13.65 17.24 46.88
C LEU A 172 15.03 16.61 47.11
N MET A 173 15.81 16.39 46.05
CA MET A 173 17.18 15.87 46.16
C MET A 173 18.12 16.82 46.92
N THR A 174 17.91 18.14 46.81
CA THR A 174 18.71 19.13 47.56
C THR A 174 18.28 19.29 49.01
N LEU A 175 17.01 19.08 49.34
CA LEU A 175 16.47 19.20 50.70
C LEU A 175 16.59 17.90 51.51
N GLY A 176 16.80 16.76 50.85
CA GLY A 176 16.98 15.44 51.48
C GLY A 176 18.42 15.12 51.92
N ARG A 177 19.27 16.14 52.09
CA ARG A 177 20.67 16.02 52.50
C ARG A 177 20.91 16.84 53.76
#